data_AF-A0A2E5HE39-F1
#
_entry.id   AF-A0A2E5HE39-F1
#
_cell.length_a   1.000
_cell.length_b   1.000
_cell.length_c   1.000
_cell.angle_alpha   90.00
_cell.angle_beta   90.00
_cell.angle_gamma   90.00
#
_symmetry.space_group_name_H-M   'P 1'
#
loop_
_entity.id
_entity.type
_entity.pdbx_description
1 polymer ?
#
loop_
_entity_poly.entity_id
_entity_poly.type
_entity_poly.pdbx_seq_one_letter_code
_entity_poly.pdbx_strand_id
1 'polypeptide(L)'
;MKYRSGYRKVKTLRKYVNGKPTNITKANVASDTDYIEKYLSDECPVNTLPSGITVTPTTPSTQAYKNPTVTGSNNYTVSFSEYVNGWTSFHSWIPESMVNMNGDFFTFKSGQLYKHHANDANRNNFYGVTYPSELEFVTNTAPSERKIFKTVEIEGDTKNWDVTVITDQDSGHVSKASFSEQEGVYRTYIRRNSADIGNTELLSVQGIGMALVVSGNNYTFGEVPSEVSVGDSLFKATSSGTYQLVGTISTVTPGASNTVVATSASAITPSVNDFMFAAKSPVAESYGLKGYFAKVKISNTSTSKVEVYAVNTEAAKSFP
;
A
#
# COMPACT_ATOMS: atom_id res chain seq x y z
N MET A 1 10.35 -10.55 33.45
CA MET A 1 11.37 -11.17 32.58
C MET A 1 12.25 -12.08 33.41
N LYS A 2 12.13 -13.41 33.26
CA LYS A 2 13.16 -14.34 33.71
C LYS A 2 13.90 -14.79 32.46
N TYR A 3 15.13 -14.32 32.29
CA TYR A 3 16.07 -14.86 31.31
C TYR A 3 16.16 -16.37 31.56
N ARG A 4 15.64 -17.19 30.65
CA ARG A 4 16.02 -18.61 30.61
C ARG A 4 17.36 -18.69 29.90
N SER A 5 18.44 -18.36 30.62
CA SER A 5 19.75 -18.89 30.28
C SER A 5 19.66 -20.40 30.45
N GLY A 6 19.45 -21.10 29.34
CA GLY A 6 19.41 -22.55 29.30
C GLY A 6 20.81 -23.09 29.47
N TYR A 7 21.31 -23.16 30.70
CA TYR A 7 22.54 -23.89 31.02
C TYR A 7 22.37 -25.37 30.67
N ARG A 8 22.74 -25.77 29.44
CA ARG A 8 22.65 -27.16 28.99
C ARG A 8 23.79 -27.96 29.64
N LYS A 9 23.49 -28.66 30.73
CA LYS A 9 24.39 -29.66 31.32
C LYS A 9 24.37 -30.92 30.45
N VAL A 10 25.42 -31.14 29.66
CA VAL A 10 25.60 -32.41 28.92
C VAL A 10 26.04 -33.49 29.91
N LYS A 11 25.14 -34.44 30.19
CA LYS A 11 25.40 -35.54 31.15
C LYS A 11 26.10 -36.74 30.50
N THR A 12 25.84 -36.99 29.23
CA THR A 12 26.36 -38.15 28.49
C THR A 12 26.82 -37.74 27.09
N LEU A 13 27.89 -38.39 26.62
CA LEU A 13 28.45 -38.26 25.29
C LEU A 13 28.11 -39.50 24.46
N ARG A 14 27.82 -39.33 23.18
CA ARG A 14 27.46 -40.42 22.27
C ARG A 14 28.61 -40.65 21.28
N LYS A 15 28.99 -41.91 21.07
CA LYS A 15 30.06 -42.25 20.11
C LYS A 15 29.56 -42.08 18.67
N TYR A 16 30.37 -41.43 17.84
CA TYR A 16 30.14 -41.32 16.39
C TYR A 16 31.13 -42.19 15.63
N VAL A 17 30.68 -42.80 14.54
CA VAL A 17 31.52 -43.54 13.57
C VAL A 17 31.12 -43.06 12.18
N ASN A 18 32.09 -42.59 11.38
CA ASN A 18 31.87 -42.03 10.05
C ASN A 18 30.77 -40.93 10.02
N GLY A 19 30.76 -40.05 11.02
CA GLY A 19 29.79 -38.95 11.12
C GLY A 19 28.37 -39.35 11.53
N LYS A 20 28.10 -40.64 11.80
CA LYS A 20 26.78 -41.13 12.24
C LYS A 20 26.79 -41.49 13.74
N PRO A 21 25.74 -41.12 14.51
CA PRO A 21 25.64 -41.43 15.93
C PRO A 21 25.38 -42.92 16.15
N THR A 22 26.04 -43.52 17.14
CA THR A 22 25.81 -44.91 17.57
C THR A 22 24.98 -44.96 18.87
N ASN A 23 24.48 -46.13 19.27
CA ASN A 23 23.77 -46.29 20.55
C ASN A 23 24.70 -46.35 21.78
N ILE A 24 26.01 -46.28 21.59
CA ILE A 24 27.00 -46.34 22.68
C ILE A 24 27.14 -44.94 23.28
N THR A 25 26.88 -44.82 24.59
CA THR A 25 27.05 -43.58 25.35
C THR A 25 28.02 -43.75 26.51
N LYS A 26 28.78 -42.70 26.83
CA LYS A 26 29.63 -42.62 28.03
C LYS A 26 29.29 -41.38 28.86
N ALA A 27 29.70 -41.36 30.12
CA ALA A 27 29.52 -40.19 30.99
C ALA A 27 30.40 -39.02 30.53
N ASN A 28 29.89 -37.80 30.59
CA ASN A 28 30.67 -36.59 30.31
C ASN A 28 31.44 -36.17 31.57
N VAL A 29 32.66 -36.69 31.76
CA VAL A 29 33.51 -36.45 32.94
C VAL A 29 34.78 -35.70 32.57
N ALA A 30 35.21 -34.75 33.39
CA ALA A 30 36.33 -33.84 33.09
C ALA A 30 37.69 -34.51 32.89
N SER A 31 37.83 -35.77 33.33
CA SER A 31 39.04 -36.58 33.16
C SER A 31 39.12 -37.32 31.83
N ASP A 32 38.07 -37.28 30.99
CA ASP A 32 38.01 -37.96 29.71
C ASP A 32 38.49 -37.04 28.58
N THR A 33 39.20 -37.59 27.59
CA THR A 33 39.69 -36.84 26.43
C THR A 33 38.57 -36.23 25.59
N ASP A 34 37.37 -36.84 25.62
CA ASP A 34 36.21 -36.36 24.86
C ASP A 34 35.30 -35.46 25.69
N TYR A 35 35.74 -35.03 26.88
CA TYR A 35 34.97 -34.17 27.76
C TYR A 35 34.55 -32.88 27.05
N ILE A 36 33.25 -32.58 27.11
CA ILE A 36 32.71 -31.30 26.67
C ILE A 36 32.44 -30.48 27.93
N GLU A 37 33.19 -29.41 28.09
CA GLU A 37 33.02 -28.50 29.22
C GLU A 37 31.63 -27.85 29.22
N LYS A 38 31.16 -27.51 30.42
CA LYS A 38 29.93 -26.74 30.57
C LYS A 38 30.17 -25.36 29.96
N TYR A 39 29.42 -24.99 28.92
CA TYR A 39 29.41 -23.62 28.41
C TYR A 39 29.12 -22.64 29.56
N LEU A 40 30.09 -21.79 29.85
CA LEU A 40 30.06 -20.84 30.97
C LEU A 40 30.02 -19.37 30.54
N SER A 41 30.02 -19.03 29.26
CA SER A 41 29.92 -17.63 28.85
C SER A 41 29.30 -17.43 27.47
N ASP A 42 28.71 -16.25 27.29
CA ASP A 42 28.19 -15.71 26.04
C ASP A 42 29.31 -15.11 25.16
N GLU A 43 30.58 -15.48 25.39
CA GLU A 43 31.73 -14.90 24.72
C GLU A 43 32.39 -15.90 23.76
N CYS A 44 32.50 -15.52 22.48
CA CYS A 44 33.20 -16.31 21.47
C CYS A 44 34.73 -16.26 21.71
N PRO A 45 35.45 -17.38 21.63
CA PRO A 45 36.91 -17.36 21.75
C PRO A 45 37.53 -16.59 20.57
N VAL A 46 38.36 -15.61 20.89
CA VAL A 46 39.15 -14.86 19.91
C VAL A 46 40.17 -15.80 19.25
N ASN A 47 40.04 -15.97 17.94
CA ASN A 47 40.94 -16.75 17.11
C ASN A 47 42.34 -16.10 17.14
N THR A 48 43.33 -16.74 17.72
CA THR A 48 44.72 -16.26 17.63
C THR A 48 45.25 -16.58 16.23
N LEU A 49 45.60 -15.53 15.47
CA LEU A 49 46.16 -15.67 14.13
C LEU A 49 47.53 -16.36 14.19
N PRO A 50 47.86 -17.25 13.25
CA PRO A 50 49.19 -17.85 13.16
C PRO A 50 50.27 -16.80 12.82
N SER A 51 51.49 -17.06 13.30
CA SER A 51 52.64 -16.18 13.20
C SER A 51 52.98 -15.80 11.76
N GLY A 52 53.07 -14.48 11.48
CA GLY A 52 53.50 -13.95 10.17
C GLY A 52 52.45 -13.18 9.38
N ILE A 53 51.21 -13.07 9.87
CA ILE A 53 50.18 -12.22 9.27
C ILE A 53 50.12 -10.88 10.02
N THR A 54 50.69 -9.82 9.45
CA THR A 54 50.43 -8.45 9.88
C THR A 54 49.12 -7.98 9.25
N VAL A 55 48.03 -8.08 10.01
CA VAL A 55 46.82 -7.29 9.73
C VAL A 55 47.12 -5.85 10.12
N THR A 56 47.23 -4.96 9.16
CA THR A 56 47.07 -3.53 9.45
C THR A 56 45.63 -3.38 9.91
N PRO A 57 45.35 -3.00 11.18
CA PRO A 57 43.99 -2.75 11.60
C PRO A 57 43.59 -1.44 10.92
N THR A 58 42.99 -1.52 9.74
CA THR A 58 42.04 -0.48 9.36
C THR A 58 40.95 -0.60 10.41
N THR A 59 40.84 0.41 11.27
CA THR A 59 39.74 0.55 12.22
C THR A 59 38.47 0.20 11.43
N PRO A 60 37.72 -0.85 11.80
CA PRO A 60 36.45 -1.08 11.15
C PRO A 60 35.68 0.22 11.32
N SER A 61 35.34 0.89 10.21
CA SER A 61 34.39 1.98 10.30
C SER A 61 33.16 1.31 10.87
N THR A 62 32.86 1.58 12.13
CA THR A 62 31.54 1.35 12.66
C THR A 62 30.65 2.21 11.79
N GLN A 63 30.11 1.64 10.71
CA GLN A 63 28.85 2.14 10.23
C GLN A 63 27.95 1.95 11.44
N ALA A 64 27.69 3.05 12.14
CA ALA A 64 26.61 3.09 13.09
C ALA A 64 25.42 2.56 12.29
N TYR A 65 24.99 1.33 12.59
CA TYR A 65 23.65 0.93 12.20
C TYR A 65 22.80 2.04 12.76
N LYS A 66 22.27 2.90 11.89
CA LYS A 66 21.24 3.82 12.33
C LYS A 66 20.20 2.90 12.93
N ASN A 67 20.04 2.96 14.26
CA ASN A 67 18.85 2.43 14.89
C ASN A 67 17.70 2.91 14.01
N PRO A 68 16.81 2.00 13.55
CA PRO A 68 15.71 2.38 12.68
C PRO A 68 15.07 3.62 13.30
N THR A 69 15.20 4.73 12.59
CA THR A 69 14.65 5.99 13.08
C THR A 69 13.15 5.75 13.07
N VAL A 70 12.52 5.80 14.24
CA VAL A 70 11.06 5.63 14.36
C VAL A 70 10.44 6.84 13.68
N THR A 71 10.20 6.72 12.38
CA THR A 71 9.49 7.71 11.58
C THR A 71 8.00 7.41 11.77
N GLY A 72 7.43 7.97 12.84
CA GLY A 72 6.03 7.75 13.22
C GLY A 72 5.87 6.51 14.11
N SER A 73 5.46 6.72 15.36
CA SER A 73 5.26 5.67 16.36
C SER A 73 3.97 4.88 16.09
N ASN A 74 3.99 4.03 15.07
CA ASN A 74 3.01 2.96 14.96
C ASN A 74 3.43 1.84 15.90
N ASN A 75 2.66 1.63 16.98
CA ASN A 75 2.90 0.55 17.92
C ASN A 75 2.43 -0.76 17.27
N TYR A 76 3.34 -1.73 17.14
CA TYR A 76 3.04 -3.06 16.64
C TYR A 76 3.29 -4.11 17.71
N THR A 77 2.52 -5.19 17.66
CA THR A 77 2.77 -6.39 18.45
C THR A 77 3.48 -7.41 17.56
N VAL A 78 4.61 -7.92 18.03
CA VAL A 78 5.43 -8.88 17.29
C VAL A 78 5.45 -10.22 18.00
N SER A 79 5.25 -11.29 17.23
CA SER A 79 5.29 -12.66 17.72
C SER A 79 6.61 -13.31 17.31
N PHE A 80 7.36 -13.86 18.27
CA PHE A 80 8.60 -14.60 18.05
C PHE A 80 8.38 -16.07 18.36
N SER A 81 8.86 -16.96 17.50
CA SER A 81 8.83 -18.39 17.73
C SER A 81 10.24 -18.91 17.99
N GLU A 82 10.43 -19.46 19.19
CA GLU A 82 11.69 -20.09 19.60
C GLU A 82 12.03 -21.33 18.74
N TYR A 83 11.02 -22.02 18.21
CA TYR A 83 11.21 -23.21 17.38
C TYR A 83 11.88 -22.87 16.03
N VAL A 84 11.47 -21.77 15.38
CA VAL A 84 12.10 -21.28 14.14
C VAL A 84 13.18 -20.23 14.40
N ASN A 85 13.40 -19.86 15.67
CA ASN A 85 14.30 -18.80 16.10
C ASN A 85 14.11 -17.48 15.32
N GLY A 86 12.86 -17.04 15.15
CA GLY A 86 12.52 -15.89 14.32
C GLY A 86 11.16 -15.27 14.59
N TRP A 87 10.96 -14.06 14.06
CA TRP A 87 9.68 -13.36 14.09
C TRP A 87 8.70 -14.01 13.11
N THR A 88 7.54 -14.42 13.59
CA THR A 88 6.55 -15.15 12.77
C THR A 88 5.42 -14.26 12.28
N SER A 89 5.10 -13.18 13.01
CA SER A 89 3.95 -12.33 12.68
C SER A 89 4.08 -10.93 13.27
N PHE A 90 3.50 -9.97 12.56
CA PHE A 90 3.34 -8.58 12.98
C PHE A 90 1.84 -8.32 13.09
N HIS A 91 1.40 -7.83 14.24
CA HIS A 91 0.00 -7.55 14.51
C HIS A 91 -0.18 -6.05 14.79
N SER A 92 -1.24 -5.48 14.22
CA SER A 92 -1.58 -4.05 14.41
C SER A 92 -2.35 -3.77 15.70
N TRP A 93 -2.83 -4.80 16.38
CA TRP A 93 -3.50 -4.68 17.68
C TRP A 93 -2.47 -4.70 18.82
N ILE A 94 -2.76 -3.97 19.90
CA ILE A 94 -1.82 -3.72 21.00
C ILE A 94 -2.44 -4.23 22.32
N PRO A 95 -2.16 -5.48 22.74
CA PRO A 95 -2.62 -6.01 24.01
C PRO A 95 -1.70 -5.55 25.15
N GLU A 96 -2.14 -5.77 26.40
CA GLU A 96 -1.29 -5.63 27.59
C GLU A 96 -0.45 -6.89 27.82
N SER A 97 -1.03 -8.06 27.54
CA SER A 97 -0.33 -9.34 27.59
C SER A 97 -0.97 -10.37 26.65
N MET A 98 -0.18 -11.37 26.28
CA MET A 98 -0.55 -12.45 25.36
C MET A 98 -0.20 -13.78 26.03
N VAL A 99 -1.08 -14.76 25.93
CA VAL A 99 -0.86 -16.11 26.44
C VAL A 99 -1.56 -17.14 25.55
N ASN A 100 -0.97 -18.32 25.39
CA ASN A 100 -1.62 -19.44 24.75
C ASN A 100 -1.92 -20.54 25.78
N MET A 101 -3.04 -21.23 25.63
CA MET A 101 -3.40 -22.37 26.48
C MET A 101 -4.17 -23.39 25.65
N ASN A 102 -3.70 -24.64 25.61
CA ASN A 102 -4.34 -25.75 24.91
C ASN A 102 -4.71 -25.46 23.44
N GLY A 103 -3.85 -24.75 22.71
CA GLY A 103 -4.07 -24.37 21.30
C GLY A 103 -4.90 -23.09 21.11
N ASP A 104 -5.56 -22.60 22.15
CA ASP A 104 -6.25 -21.31 22.11
C ASP A 104 -5.27 -20.16 22.39
N PHE A 105 -5.49 -19.05 21.69
CA PHE A 105 -4.71 -17.82 21.84
C PHE A 105 -5.53 -16.73 22.53
N PHE A 106 -4.98 -16.17 23.60
CA PHE A 106 -5.64 -15.18 24.44
C PHE A 106 -4.80 -13.91 24.58
N THR A 107 -5.49 -12.79 24.72
CA THR A 107 -4.89 -11.48 25.01
C THR A 107 -5.68 -10.75 26.08
N PHE A 108 -4.98 -9.94 26.86
CA PHE A 108 -5.60 -9.04 27.84
C PHE A 108 -5.57 -7.60 27.34
N LYS A 109 -6.69 -6.89 27.47
CA LYS A 109 -6.79 -5.46 27.16
C LYS A 109 -7.76 -4.80 28.13
N SER A 110 -7.33 -3.73 28.79
CA SER A 110 -8.13 -2.99 29.77
C SER A 110 -8.68 -3.90 30.87
N GLY A 111 -7.88 -4.87 31.32
CA GLY A 111 -8.28 -5.86 32.34
C GLY A 111 -9.27 -6.94 31.86
N GLN A 112 -9.70 -6.93 30.59
CA GLN A 112 -10.57 -7.95 30.02
C GLN A 112 -9.79 -9.00 29.23
N LEU A 113 -10.27 -10.24 29.27
CA LEU A 113 -9.73 -11.37 28.52
C LEU A 113 -10.41 -11.48 27.15
N TYR A 114 -9.62 -11.54 26.08
CA TYR A 114 -10.07 -11.74 24.71
C TYR A 114 -9.50 -13.04 24.17
N LYS A 115 -10.36 -13.90 23.64
CA LYS A 115 -9.98 -15.11 22.90
C LYS A 115 -9.96 -14.80 21.41
N HIS A 116 -8.82 -15.01 20.75
CA HIS A 116 -8.68 -14.86 19.30
C HIS A 116 -9.20 -16.10 18.57
N HIS A 117 -9.63 -15.92 17.32
CA HIS A 117 -10.14 -17.00 16.46
C HIS A 117 -11.33 -17.79 17.04
N ALA A 118 -12.09 -17.20 17.98
CA ALA A 118 -13.17 -17.88 18.68
C ALA A 118 -14.53 -17.84 17.96
N ASN A 119 -14.74 -16.88 17.06
CA ASN A 119 -16.03 -16.64 16.42
C ASN A 119 -15.85 -16.27 14.95
N ASP A 120 -16.66 -16.90 14.08
CA ASP A 120 -16.67 -16.66 12.64
C ASP A 120 -17.68 -15.59 12.19
N ALA A 121 -18.61 -15.18 13.06
CA ALA A 121 -19.67 -14.24 12.73
C ALA A 121 -19.23 -12.76 12.71
N ASN A 122 -18.19 -12.41 13.48
CA ASN A 122 -17.69 -11.03 13.64
C ASN A 122 -16.18 -10.98 13.40
N ARG A 123 -15.76 -11.16 12.14
CA ARG A 123 -14.34 -11.07 11.76
C ARG A 123 -13.85 -9.61 11.84
N ASN A 124 -12.54 -9.45 11.97
CA ASN A 124 -11.83 -8.16 12.10
C ASN A 124 -12.23 -7.29 13.30
N ASN A 125 -12.88 -7.87 14.32
CA ASN A 125 -13.12 -7.18 15.57
C ASN A 125 -12.00 -7.45 16.57
N PHE A 126 -11.31 -6.40 17.01
CA PHE A 126 -10.28 -6.47 18.03
C PHE A 126 -10.62 -5.49 19.14
N TYR A 127 -10.82 -6.01 20.35
CA TYR A 127 -11.13 -5.22 21.54
C TYR A 127 -12.38 -4.33 21.40
N GLY A 128 -13.41 -4.81 20.68
CA GLY A 128 -14.67 -4.09 20.48
C GLY A 128 -14.67 -3.15 19.27
N VAL A 129 -13.54 -2.95 18.60
CA VAL A 129 -13.43 -2.11 17.40
C VAL A 129 -13.33 -3.01 16.16
N THR A 130 -14.16 -2.74 15.16
CA THR A 130 -14.15 -3.43 13.86
C THR A 130 -13.26 -2.68 12.88
N TYR A 131 -12.39 -3.42 12.20
CA TYR A 131 -11.46 -2.90 11.20
C TYR A 131 -11.76 -3.48 9.81
N PRO A 132 -11.43 -2.78 8.72
CA PRO A 132 -11.48 -3.37 7.38
C PRO A 132 -10.40 -4.44 7.22
N SER A 133 -10.67 -5.45 6.40
CA SER A 133 -9.63 -6.29 5.80
C SER A 133 -8.94 -5.50 4.71
N GLU A 134 -7.62 -5.43 4.75
CA GLU A 134 -6.82 -4.72 3.76
C GLU A 134 -5.71 -5.64 3.24
N LEU A 135 -5.51 -5.64 1.92
CA LEU A 135 -4.37 -6.27 1.27
C LEU A 135 -3.66 -5.21 0.44
N GLU A 136 -2.37 -5.02 0.66
CA GLU A 136 -1.53 -4.11 -0.12
C GLU A 136 -0.38 -4.90 -0.74
N PHE A 137 -0.17 -4.70 -2.03
CA PHE A 137 0.91 -5.31 -2.78
C PHE A 137 1.42 -4.35 -3.85
N VAL A 138 2.63 -4.64 -4.35
CA VAL A 138 3.29 -3.84 -5.38
C VAL A 138 3.45 -4.69 -6.62
N THR A 139 2.94 -4.20 -7.75
CA THR A 139 3.20 -4.76 -9.07
C THR A 139 4.26 -3.91 -9.78
N ASN A 140 5.36 -4.55 -10.17
CA ASN A 140 6.55 -3.89 -10.73
C ASN A 140 7.26 -4.75 -11.77
N THR A 141 6.54 -5.62 -12.48
CA THR A 141 7.09 -6.37 -13.64
C THR A 141 7.86 -5.42 -14.55
N ALA A 142 9.00 -5.82 -15.14
CA ALA A 142 9.84 -4.94 -15.98
C ALA A 142 10.11 -3.54 -15.37
N PRO A 143 10.79 -3.41 -14.23
CA PRO A 143 10.83 -2.19 -13.41
C PRO A 143 11.47 -0.97 -14.10
N SER A 144 12.30 -1.17 -15.12
CA SER A 144 12.93 -0.11 -15.90
C SER A 144 12.01 0.50 -16.96
N GLU A 145 10.83 -0.09 -17.20
CA GLU A 145 9.88 0.39 -18.19
C GLU A 145 8.76 1.18 -17.54
N ARG A 146 8.43 2.34 -18.12
CA ARG A 146 7.20 3.07 -17.78
C ARG A 146 5.99 2.32 -18.36
N LYS A 147 4.95 2.17 -17.56
CA LYS A 147 3.75 1.40 -17.88
C LYS A 147 2.50 2.21 -17.66
N ILE A 148 1.42 1.71 -18.24
CA ILE A 148 0.07 2.17 -18.03
C ILE A 148 -0.71 1.00 -17.43
N PHE A 149 -1.14 1.16 -16.19
CA PHE A 149 -1.98 0.19 -15.48
C PHE A 149 -3.45 0.46 -15.82
N LYS A 150 -4.10 -0.51 -16.45
CA LYS A 150 -5.41 -0.32 -17.09
C LYS A 150 -6.56 -0.95 -16.31
N THR A 151 -6.35 -2.13 -15.75
CA THR A 151 -7.43 -2.91 -15.13
C THR A 151 -7.01 -3.45 -13.77
N VAL A 152 -8.00 -3.72 -12.93
CA VAL A 152 -7.84 -4.57 -11.75
C VAL A 152 -8.83 -5.72 -11.87
N GLU A 153 -8.34 -6.90 -11.58
CA GLU A 153 -9.08 -8.15 -11.62
C GLU A 153 -8.94 -8.84 -10.27
N ILE A 154 -10.05 -9.26 -9.69
CA ILE A 154 -10.08 -9.98 -8.40
C ILE A 154 -10.67 -11.35 -8.64
N GLU A 155 -9.86 -12.38 -8.39
CA GLU A 155 -10.28 -13.76 -8.30
C GLU A 155 -10.63 -14.06 -6.85
N GLY A 156 -11.90 -14.31 -6.55
CA GLY A 156 -12.38 -14.47 -5.18
C GLY A 156 -13.88 -14.70 -5.11
N ASP A 157 -14.42 -14.74 -3.90
CA ASP A 157 -15.82 -15.02 -3.64
C ASP A 157 -16.74 -13.79 -3.69
N THR A 158 -16.15 -12.59 -3.77
CA THR A 158 -16.92 -11.34 -3.75
C THR A 158 -16.23 -10.19 -4.48
N LYS A 159 -17.05 -9.32 -5.09
CA LYS A 159 -16.63 -8.05 -5.69
C LYS A 159 -16.54 -6.88 -4.72
N ASN A 160 -16.87 -7.08 -3.44
CA ASN A 160 -17.04 -6.02 -2.44
C ASN A 160 -15.70 -5.46 -1.92
N TRP A 161 -14.77 -5.18 -2.83
CA TRP A 161 -13.46 -4.64 -2.55
C TRP A 161 -13.32 -3.25 -3.14
N ASP A 162 -13.04 -2.27 -2.30
CA ASP A 162 -12.68 -0.92 -2.72
C ASP A 162 -11.16 -0.90 -2.97
N VAL A 163 -10.76 -0.44 -4.16
CA VAL A 163 -9.37 -0.51 -4.62
C VAL A 163 -8.78 0.88 -4.76
N THR A 164 -7.59 1.07 -4.20
CA THR A 164 -6.79 2.28 -4.36
C THR A 164 -5.49 1.89 -5.04
N VAL A 165 -5.16 2.59 -6.13
CA VAL A 165 -3.94 2.37 -6.90
C VAL A 165 -3.11 3.63 -6.87
N ILE A 166 -1.85 3.49 -6.44
CA ILE A 166 -0.89 4.60 -6.35
C ILE A 166 0.34 4.23 -7.17
N THR A 167 0.75 5.12 -8.05
CA THR A 167 1.98 5.01 -8.85
C THR A 167 2.94 6.15 -8.49
N ASP A 168 4.10 6.23 -9.15
CA ASP A 168 5.02 7.37 -9.01
C ASP A 168 4.52 8.67 -9.67
N GLN A 169 3.55 8.59 -10.59
CA GLN A 169 3.05 9.77 -11.33
C GLN A 169 1.59 10.09 -11.06
N ASP A 170 0.76 9.07 -10.94
CA ASP A 170 -0.69 9.21 -10.80
C ASP A 170 -1.25 8.37 -9.64
N SER A 171 -2.47 8.68 -9.24
CA SER A 171 -3.26 7.85 -8.33
C SER A 171 -4.69 7.69 -8.85
N GLY A 172 -5.33 6.61 -8.44
CA GLY A 172 -6.70 6.30 -8.82
C GLY A 172 -7.41 5.50 -7.75
N HIS A 173 -8.73 5.57 -7.79
CA HIS A 173 -9.61 4.82 -6.91
C HIS A 173 -10.68 4.14 -7.75
N VAL A 174 -10.96 2.90 -7.40
CA VAL A 174 -11.99 2.09 -8.03
C VAL A 174 -12.94 1.62 -6.95
N SER A 175 -14.20 2.01 -7.09
CA SER A 175 -15.25 1.58 -6.17
C SER A 175 -15.61 0.12 -6.41
N LYS A 176 -15.94 -0.60 -5.33
CA LYS A 176 -16.53 -1.94 -5.38
C LYS A 176 -17.74 -2.07 -6.32
N ALA A 177 -18.49 -0.99 -6.54
CA ALA A 177 -19.65 -0.97 -7.42
C ALA A 177 -19.29 -1.07 -8.92
N SER A 178 -18.05 -0.72 -9.28
CA SER A 178 -17.60 -0.70 -10.68
C SER A 178 -17.20 -2.07 -11.22
N PHE A 179 -17.08 -3.08 -10.36
CA PHE A 179 -16.73 -4.44 -10.77
C PHE A 179 -17.88 -5.14 -11.50
N SER A 180 -17.55 -5.69 -12.66
CA SER A 180 -18.39 -6.62 -13.42
C SER A 180 -17.78 -8.02 -13.39
N GLU A 181 -18.60 -9.03 -13.18
CA GLU A 181 -18.16 -10.42 -13.24
C GLU A 181 -18.04 -10.85 -14.70
N GLN A 182 -16.86 -11.35 -15.07
CA GLN A 182 -16.51 -11.82 -16.41
C GLN A 182 -15.72 -13.12 -16.24
N GLU A 183 -16.24 -14.23 -16.78
CA GLU A 183 -15.57 -15.54 -16.74
C GLU A 183 -15.20 -16.03 -15.31
N GLY A 184 -15.99 -15.66 -14.30
CA GLY A 184 -15.73 -16.01 -12.89
C GLY A 184 -14.71 -15.12 -12.18
N VAL A 185 -14.28 -14.03 -12.83
CA VAL A 185 -13.37 -13.01 -12.26
C VAL A 185 -14.09 -11.68 -12.19
N TYR A 186 -13.87 -10.93 -11.09
CA TYR A 186 -14.40 -9.58 -10.98
C TYR A 186 -13.42 -8.60 -11.62
N ARG A 187 -13.81 -8.02 -12.76
CA ARG A 187 -12.97 -7.13 -13.57
C ARG A 187 -13.52 -5.70 -13.60
N THR A 188 -12.61 -4.74 -13.62
CA THR A 188 -12.91 -3.30 -13.76
C THR A 188 -11.72 -2.53 -14.30
N TYR A 189 -11.98 -1.32 -14.78
CA TYR A 189 -10.95 -0.41 -15.29
C TYR A 189 -10.46 0.52 -14.18
N ILE A 190 -9.15 0.72 -14.13
CA ILE A 190 -8.54 1.74 -13.29
C ILE A 190 -8.78 3.09 -13.95
N ARG A 191 -9.38 4.01 -13.21
CA ARG A 191 -9.65 5.37 -13.66
C ARG A 191 -8.97 6.36 -12.73
N ARG A 192 -8.70 7.57 -13.24
CA ARG A 192 -8.20 8.69 -12.45
C ARG A 192 -9.24 9.15 -11.44
N ASN A 193 -8.79 9.90 -10.45
CA ASN A 193 -9.67 10.50 -9.45
C ASN A 193 -10.49 11.65 -10.06
N SER A 194 -11.79 11.73 -9.76
CA SER A 194 -12.66 12.85 -10.14
C SER A 194 -12.16 14.19 -9.60
N ALA A 195 -11.41 14.20 -8.49
CA ALA A 195 -10.81 15.41 -7.92
C ALA A 195 -9.78 16.08 -8.85
N ASP A 196 -9.20 15.34 -9.81
CA ASP A 196 -8.21 15.87 -10.76
C ASP A 196 -8.82 16.76 -11.84
N ILE A 197 -10.14 16.94 -11.89
CA ILE A 197 -10.83 17.67 -12.96
C ILE A 197 -10.36 19.12 -13.14
N GLY A 198 -9.83 19.76 -12.08
CA GLY A 198 -9.28 21.11 -12.14
C GLY A 198 -7.77 21.17 -12.42
N ASN A 199 -7.10 20.04 -12.64
CA ASN A 199 -5.65 20.01 -12.86
C ASN A 199 -5.30 20.41 -14.30
N THR A 200 -4.81 21.65 -14.46
CA THR A 200 -4.44 22.23 -15.76
C THR A 200 -3.19 21.62 -16.41
N GLU A 201 -2.45 20.74 -15.71
CA GLU A 201 -1.32 20.01 -16.30
C GLU A 201 -1.77 18.84 -17.19
N LEU A 202 -3.07 18.51 -17.18
CA LEU A 202 -3.63 17.39 -17.91
C LEU A 202 -4.06 17.80 -19.33
N LEU A 203 -3.85 16.89 -20.28
CA LEU A 203 -4.33 17.04 -21.66
C LEU A 203 -5.86 17.07 -21.78
N SER A 204 -6.58 16.64 -20.74
CA SER A 204 -8.04 16.73 -20.66
C SER A 204 -8.55 18.15 -20.38
N VAL A 205 -7.64 19.11 -20.19
CA VAL A 205 -7.94 20.52 -19.94
C VAL A 205 -7.56 21.36 -21.14
N GLN A 206 -8.52 22.13 -21.66
CA GLN A 206 -8.34 22.99 -22.82
C GLN A 206 -8.71 24.44 -22.48
N GLY A 207 -7.77 25.35 -22.73
CA GLY A 207 -8.02 26.79 -22.63
C GLY A 207 -8.96 27.27 -23.73
N ILE A 208 -10.01 28.01 -23.37
CA ILE A 208 -10.92 28.65 -24.33
C ILE A 208 -10.45 30.08 -24.61
N GLY A 209 -10.21 30.85 -23.55
CA GLY A 209 -9.75 32.24 -23.64
C GLY A 209 -10.45 33.18 -22.68
N MET A 210 -10.31 34.48 -22.92
CA MET A 210 -10.99 35.52 -22.14
C MET A 210 -12.46 35.65 -22.56
N ALA A 211 -13.36 35.71 -21.58
CA ALA A 211 -14.77 35.99 -21.83
C ALA A 211 -14.95 37.43 -22.33
N LEU A 212 -15.45 37.59 -23.57
CA LEU A 212 -15.70 38.90 -24.19
C LEU A 212 -17.07 39.46 -23.81
N VAL A 213 -18.07 38.58 -23.72
CA VAL A 213 -19.43 38.93 -23.31
C VAL A 213 -19.92 37.90 -22.33
N VAL A 214 -20.48 38.36 -21.22
CA VAL A 214 -21.17 37.52 -20.24
C VAL A 214 -22.62 37.97 -20.16
N SER A 215 -23.54 37.10 -20.56
CA SER A 215 -24.98 37.33 -20.49
C SER A 215 -25.66 36.19 -19.75
N GLY A 216 -25.80 36.33 -18.43
CA GLY A 216 -26.24 35.26 -17.55
C GLY A 216 -25.29 34.05 -17.64
N ASN A 217 -25.80 32.94 -18.14
CA ASN A 217 -25.07 31.68 -18.29
C ASN A 217 -24.45 31.50 -19.69
N ASN A 218 -24.56 32.51 -20.56
CA ASN A 218 -23.98 32.52 -21.88
C ASN A 218 -22.68 33.33 -21.90
N TYR A 219 -21.60 32.68 -22.30
CA TYR A 219 -20.24 33.24 -22.36
C TYR A 219 -19.78 33.25 -23.82
N THR A 220 -19.43 34.43 -24.32
CA THR A 220 -18.91 34.61 -25.69
C THR A 220 -17.39 34.80 -25.65
N PHE A 221 -16.68 34.13 -26.55
CA PHE A 221 -15.22 34.17 -26.66
C PHE A 221 -14.78 34.63 -28.04
N GLY A 222 -13.48 34.93 -28.18
CA GLY A 222 -12.90 35.23 -29.49
C GLY A 222 -12.96 34.03 -30.44
N GLU A 223 -12.71 32.84 -29.90
CA GLU A 223 -12.82 31.55 -30.58
C GLU A 223 -13.18 30.49 -29.52
N VAL A 224 -13.89 29.43 -29.93
CA VAL A 224 -14.12 28.25 -29.09
C VAL A 224 -13.41 27.07 -29.75
N PRO A 225 -12.40 26.47 -29.09
CA PRO A 225 -11.67 25.32 -29.62
C PRO A 225 -12.59 24.13 -29.90
N SER A 226 -12.23 23.32 -30.89
CA SER A 226 -13.04 22.16 -31.32
C SER A 226 -13.10 21.03 -30.30
N GLU A 227 -12.16 21.04 -29.36
CA GLU A 227 -12.01 20.05 -28.30
C GLU A 227 -13.02 20.28 -27.17
N VAL A 228 -13.62 21.48 -27.07
CA VAL A 228 -14.64 21.81 -26.07
C VAL A 228 -15.96 21.16 -26.45
N SER A 229 -16.53 20.37 -25.55
CA SER A 229 -17.74 19.59 -25.81
C SER A 229 -18.84 19.85 -24.78
N VAL A 230 -20.08 19.57 -25.16
CA VAL A 230 -21.21 19.55 -24.23
C VAL A 230 -20.97 18.46 -23.17
N GLY A 231 -21.16 18.80 -21.90
CA GLY A 231 -20.87 17.94 -20.74
C GLY A 231 -19.52 18.22 -20.07
N ASP A 232 -18.63 19.00 -20.68
CA ASP A 232 -17.37 19.39 -20.06
C ASP A 232 -17.59 20.36 -18.88
N SER A 233 -16.69 20.34 -17.91
CA SER A 233 -16.73 21.26 -16.77
C SER A 233 -16.02 22.56 -17.13
N LEU A 234 -16.73 23.68 -16.99
CA LEU A 234 -16.23 25.02 -17.28
C LEU A 234 -15.65 25.64 -16.00
N PHE A 235 -14.39 26.06 -16.07
CA PHE A 235 -13.70 26.74 -14.99
C PHE A 235 -13.33 28.16 -15.38
N LYS A 236 -13.18 29.03 -14.38
CA LYS A 236 -12.57 30.35 -14.51
C LYS A 236 -11.31 30.46 -13.66
N ALA A 237 -10.31 31.16 -14.19
CA ALA A 237 -9.15 31.57 -13.40
C ALA A 237 -9.49 32.83 -12.60
N THR A 238 -9.09 32.85 -11.34
CA THR A 238 -9.18 34.04 -10.49
C THR A 238 -7.87 34.84 -10.54
N SER A 239 -7.93 36.12 -10.17
CA SER A 239 -6.74 36.96 -10.01
C SER A 239 -5.74 36.45 -8.95
N SER A 240 -6.14 35.49 -8.11
CA SER A 240 -5.28 34.81 -7.13
C SER A 240 -4.53 33.59 -7.67
N GLY A 241 -4.70 33.25 -8.96
CA GLY A 241 -4.08 32.06 -9.56
C GLY A 241 -4.76 30.74 -9.19
N THR A 242 -5.96 30.79 -8.62
CA THR A 242 -6.79 29.60 -8.32
C THR A 242 -7.90 29.43 -9.37
N TYR A 243 -8.35 28.20 -9.58
CA TYR A 243 -9.39 27.86 -10.54
C TYR A 243 -10.71 27.55 -9.82
N GLN A 244 -11.81 28.10 -10.32
CA GLN A 244 -13.15 27.94 -9.75
C GLN A 244 -14.09 27.33 -10.78
N LEU A 245 -14.87 26.31 -10.37
CA LEU A 245 -15.87 25.68 -11.21
C LEU A 245 -17.05 26.65 -11.42
N VAL A 246 -17.33 26.99 -12.67
CA VAL A 246 -18.47 27.82 -13.07
C VAL A 246 -19.70 26.95 -13.26
N GLY A 247 -19.53 25.81 -13.94
CA GLY A 247 -20.65 24.93 -14.26
C GLY A 247 -20.31 23.84 -15.25
N THR A 248 -21.32 23.13 -15.70
CA THR A 248 -21.19 22.13 -16.78
C THR A 248 -21.71 22.72 -18.08
N ILE A 249 -20.96 22.57 -19.16
CA ILE A 249 -21.31 23.10 -20.48
C ILE A 249 -22.56 22.37 -21.00
N SER A 250 -23.60 23.13 -21.30
CA SER A 250 -24.87 22.64 -21.86
C SER A 250 -24.98 22.89 -23.36
N THR A 251 -24.30 23.90 -23.90
CA THR A 251 -24.32 24.21 -25.35
C THR A 251 -23.00 24.82 -25.78
N VAL A 252 -22.52 24.42 -26.96
CA VAL A 252 -21.33 24.97 -27.61
C VAL A 252 -21.71 25.35 -29.04
N THR A 253 -21.47 26.60 -29.42
CA THR A 253 -21.75 27.11 -30.79
C THR A 253 -20.48 27.74 -31.36
N PRO A 254 -19.55 26.94 -31.92
CA PRO A 254 -18.33 27.45 -32.52
C PRO A 254 -18.62 28.11 -33.88
N GLY A 255 -17.77 29.05 -34.28
CA GLY A 255 -17.82 29.75 -35.57
C GLY A 255 -18.82 30.90 -35.62
N ALA A 256 -20.12 30.60 -35.60
CA ALA A 256 -21.17 31.60 -35.87
C ALA A 256 -21.30 32.65 -34.74
N SER A 257 -21.21 32.21 -33.48
CA SER A 257 -21.33 33.08 -32.31
C SER A 257 -20.21 32.90 -31.28
N ASN A 258 -19.38 31.86 -31.41
CA ASN A 258 -18.32 31.50 -30.45
C ASN A 258 -18.80 31.54 -28.99
N THR A 259 -19.97 30.94 -28.75
CA THR A 259 -20.63 30.94 -27.43
C THR A 259 -20.56 29.58 -26.76
N VAL A 260 -20.37 29.61 -25.44
CA VAL A 260 -20.53 28.47 -24.53
C VAL A 260 -21.61 28.82 -23.52
N VAL A 261 -22.60 27.96 -23.36
CA VAL A 261 -23.60 28.05 -22.30
C VAL A 261 -23.28 27.00 -21.25
N ALA A 262 -23.27 27.38 -19.97
CA ALA A 262 -23.04 26.44 -18.88
C ALA A 262 -24.15 26.51 -17.82
N THR A 263 -24.53 25.35 -17.29
CA THR A 263 -25.42 25.26 -16.13
C THR A 263 -24.63 25.62 -14.89
N SER A 264 -25.02 26.70 -14.20
CA SER A 264 -24.31 27.20 -13.03
C SER A 264 -24.32 26.14 -11.91
N ALA A 265 -23.13 25.70 -11.49
CA ALA A 265 -22.98 24.74 -10.39
C ALA A 265 -22.86 25.43 -9.02
N SER A 266 -22.66 26.75 -8.98
CA SER A 266 -22.51 27.57 -7.77
C SER A 266 -22.76 29.06 -8.06
N ALA A 267 -22.85 29.88 -7.00
CA ALA A 267 -23.04 31.34 -7.04
C ALA A 267 -21.82 32.12 -7.58
N ILE A 268 -21.05 31.53 -8.50
CA ILE A 268 -19.93 32.17 -9.18
C ILE A 268 -20.46 32.80 -10.46
N THR A 269 -20.41 34.12 -10.56
CA THR A 269 -20.72 34.85 -11.79
C THR A 269 -19.39 35.25 -12.46
N PRO A 270 -19.04 34.67 -13.62
CA PRO A 270 -17.90 35.16 -14.40
C PRO A 270 -18.09 36.61 -14.82
N SER A 271 -17.00 37.37 -14.87
CA SER A 271 -16.96 38.72 -15.44
C SER A 271 -16.35 38.73 -16.83
N VAL A 272 -16.63 39.80 -17.58
CA VAL A 272 -15.89 40.10 -18.81
C VAL A 272 -14.39 40.19 -18.48
N ASN A 273 -13.56 39.63 -19.35
CA ASN A 273 -12.11 39.46 -19.23
C ASN A 273 -11.64 38.36 -18.24
N ASP A 274 -12.54 37.58 -17.63
CA ASP A 274 -12.12 36.37 -16.91
C ASP A 274 -11.60 35.33 -17.93
N PHE A 275 -10.42 34.75 -17.67
CA PHE A 275 -9.92 33.62 -18.45
C PHE A 275 -10.67 32.35 -18.06
N MET A 276 -11.17 31.63 -19.07
CA MET A 276 -11.96 30.42 -18.89
C MET A 276 -11.37 29.24 -19.66
N PHE A 277 -11.52 28.05 -19.10
CA PHE A 277 -11.07 26.80 -19.70
C PHE A 277 -12.10 25.69 -19.44
N ALA A 278 -12.16 24.73 -20.35
CA ALA A 278 -12.98 23.54 -20.20
C ALA A 278 -12.10 22.37 -19.75
N ALA A 279 -12.63 21.54 -18.86
CA ALA A 279 -12.02 20.30 -18.43
C ALA A 279 -12.98 19.13 -18.67
N LYS A 280 -12.50 18.11 -19.37
CA LYS A 280 -13.22 16.86 -19.56
C LYS A 280 -13.22 16.04 -18.27
N SER A 281 -14.17 15.11 -18.15
CA SER A 281 -14.22 14.22 -16.98
C SER A 281 -12.94 13.37 -16.92
N PRO A 282 -12.14 13.47 -15.84
CA PRO A 282 -10.89 12.71 -15.71
C PRO A 282 -11.15 11.20 -15.60
N VAL A 283 -12.37 10.81 -15.25
CA VAL A 283 -12.83 9.41 -15.19
C VAL A 283 -13.16 8.89 -16.58
N ALA A 284 -13.77 9.71 -17.44
CA ALA A 284 -14.15 9.32 -18.80
C ALA A 284 -12.93 9.32 -19.74
N GLU A 285 -12.07 10.32 -19.62
CA GLU A 285 -10.82 10.45 -20.39
C GLU A 285 -9.66 9.64 -19.78
N SER A 286 -9.94 8.73 -18.86
CA SER A 286 -8.88 7.94 -18.23
C SER A 286 -8.43 6.80 -19.14
N TYR A 287 -7.14 6.80 -19.48
CA TYR A 287 -6.49 5.72 -20.22
C TYR A 287 -5.74 4.73 -19.29
N GLY A 288 -6.02 4.77 -17.98
CA GLY A 288 -5.26 4.09 -16.92
C GLY A 288 -4.28 5.02 -16.20
N LEU A 289 -3.52 4.47 -15.26
CA LEU A 289 -2.52 5.21 -14.46
C LEU A 289 -1.12 4.94 -14.97
N LYS A 290 -0.30 5.99 -15.14
CA LYS A 290 1.08 5.85 -15.64
C LYS A 290 2.07 5.71 -14.49
N GLY A 291 3.04 4.81 -14.62
CA GLY A 291 4.11 4.68 -13.65
C GLY A 291 5.06 3.51 -13.90
N TYR A 292 6.16 3.45 -13.15
CA TYR A 292 7.09 2.33 -13.17
C TYR A 292 6.57 1.12 -12.39
N PHE A 293 5.87 1.38 -11.30
CA PHE A 293 5.21 0.41 -10.43
C PHE A 293 3.82 0.92 -10.05
N ALA A 294 2.96 0.01 -9.63
CA ALA A 294 1.71 0.34 -8.97
C ALA A 294 1.65 -0.35 -7.62
N LYS A 295 1.39 0.43 -6.58
CA LYS A 295 0.96 -0.05 -5.29
C LYS A 295 -0.56 -0.17 -5.32
N VAL A 296 -1.05 -1.39 -5.19
CA VAL A 296 -2.49 -1.70 -5.21
C VAL A 296 -2.88 -2.08 -3.79
N LYS A 297 -3.82 -1.31 -3.22
CA LYS A 297 -4.42 -1.58 -1.93
C LYS A 297 -5.90 -1.89 -2.14
N ILE A 298 -6.33 -3.07 -1.73
CA ILE A 298 -7.75 -3.46 -1.72
C ILE A 298 -8.26 -3.49 -0.28
N SER A 299 -9.50 -3.05 -0.06
CA SER A 299 -10.11 -2.99 1.26
C SER A 299 -11.56 -3.48 1.26
N ASN A 300 -11.96 -4.21 2.31
CA ASN A 300 -13.31 -4.75 2.48
C ASN A 300 -13.74 -4.62 3.95
N THR A 301 -14.95 -4.11 4.17
CA THR A 301 -15.52 -3.85 5.50
C THR A 301 -16.47 -4.96 6.00
N SER A 302 -16.63 -6.04 5.24
CA SER A 302 -17.46 -7.18 5.62
C SER A 302 -16.92 -7.87 6.87
N THR A 303 -17.82 -8.27 7.76
CA THR A 303 -17.52 -9.11 8.93
C THR A 303 -17.70 -10.60 8.66
N SER A 304 -18.23 -10.95 7.49
CA SER A 304 -18.37 -12.34 7.02
C SER A 304 -17.05 -12.85 6.44
N LYS A 305 -16.93 -14.18 6.31
CA LYS A 305 -15.81 -14.78 5.57
C LYS A 305 -15.79 -14.21 4.14
N VAL A 306 -14.62 -13.79 3.69
CA VAL A 306 -14.32 -13.38 2.32
C VAL A 306 -13.02 -14.06 1.88
N GLU A 307 -12.92 -14.37 0.60
CA GLU A 307 -11.77 -15.03 0.00
C GLU A 307 -11.27 -14.23 -1.20
N VAL A 308 -9.95 -14.04 -1.25
CA VAL A 308 -9.24 -13.52 -2.41
C VAL A 308 -8.16 -14.53 -2.74
N TYR A 309 -8.28 -15.14 -3.91
CA TYR A 309 -7.30 -16.08 -4.43
C TYR A 309 -6.15 -15.33 -5.11
N ALA A 310 -6.48 -14.37 -5.99
CA ALA A 310 -5.52 -13.55 -6.71
C ALA A 310 -6.07 -12.16 -6.99
N VAL A 311 -5.15 -11.20 -7.13
CA VAL A 311 -5.46 -9.87 -7.66
C VAL A 311 -4.51 -9.60 -8.81
N ASN A 312 -5.07 -9.46 -10.00
CA ASN A 312 -4.34 -9.24 -11.23
C ASN A 312 -4.50 -7.79 -11.70
N THR A 313 -3.56 -7.33 -12.50
CA THR A 313 -3.57 -5.99 -13.07
C THR A 313 -2.97 -6.07 -14.47
N GLU A 314 -3.72 -5.60 -15.47
CA GLU A 314 -3.19 -5.48 -16.82
C GLU A 314 -2.35 -4.21 -16.93
N ALA A 315 -1.08 -4.37 -17.29
CA ALA A 315 -0.16 -3.27 -17.53
C ALA A 315 0.38 -3.34 -18.96
N ALA A 316 0.31 -2.22 -19.68
CA ALA A 316 0.89 -2.06 -21.00
C ALA A 316 2.11 -1.15 -20.93
N LYS A 317 3.13 -1.41 -21.75
CA LYS A 317 4.28 -0.50 -21.91
C LYS A 317 3.80 0.85 -22.43
N SER A 318 4.23 1.93 -21.77
CA SER A 318 4.02 3.29 -22.28
C SER A 318 5.08 3.55 -23.34
N PHE A 319 4.64 3.76 -24.58
CA PHE A 319 5.51 4.29 -25.63
C PHE A 319 5.50 5.82 -25.57
N PRO A 320 6.65 6.48 -25.74
CA PRO A 320 6.73 7.94 -25.86
C PRO A 320 6.10 8.45 -27.15
#